data_AF-A0A959IXX5-F1
#
_entry.id   AF-A0A959IXX5-F1
#
_cell.length_a   1.000
_cell.length_b   1.000
_cell.length_c   1.000
_cell.angle_alpha   90.00
_cell.angle_beta   90.00
_cell.angle_gamma   90.00
#
_symmetry.space_group_name_H-M   'P 1'
#
loop_
_entity.id
_entity.type
_entity.pdbx_description
1 polymer ?
#
loop_
_entity_poly.entity_id
_entity_poly.type
_entity_poly.pdbx_seq_one_letter_code
_entity_poly.pdbx_strand_id
1 'polypeptide(L)'
;MKSTKNAKPGLILFLILVCFHVSCAGQKPGAAIVFSGSTPGDDEVKEILHIPASTVVDFMRWKLAFTEDDGFLLNISYGESKPNTLGFKEEHLLSLMGNYQMTEKVINGQSSKAYTLTTSQLKNSLQFKVIHGGLLHLLDSQGHLKVGNGGWSYNLNKSTDVKNEEILWVSDVSDEKHNEMVFDGRTPCQPFAKEHPEMDVSEACFKLKWKLILKRNPQSLEAEDYIIRKVVDGRPQEVTGKWEIRHGLPDRPNAIIYVIEPDKPAESFALLAADNNILYFLNKEMLPLIGNEDFSFTLNRRIP
;
A
#
# COMPACT_ATOMS: atom_id res chain seq x y z
N MET A 1 43.70 -51.03 79.12
CA MET A 1 44.31 -49.69 78.92
C MET A 1 44.01 -49.21 77.52
N LYS A 2 43.81 -47.90 77.41
CA LYS A 2 43.15 -47.13 76.34
C LYS A 2 43.91 -47.08 75.01
N SER A 3 43.18 -46.58 73.99
CA SER A 3 43.63 -45.60 72.98
C SER A 3 44.28 -46.18 71.71
N THR A 4 44.02 -45.72 70.48
CA THR A 4 43.06 -44.76 69.91
C THR A 4 43.10 -44.94 68.39
N LYS A 5 41.95 -44.80 67.73
CA LYS A 5 41.80 -44.76 66.27
C LYS A 5 42.33 -43.41 65.74
N ASN A 6 43.09 -43.42 64.65
CA ASN A 6 43.38 -42.22 63.87
C ASN A 6 42.82 -42.36 62.45
N ALA A 7 41.75 -41.60 62.19
CA ALA A 7 41.15 -41.40 60.88
C ALA A 7 41.96 -40.35 60.09
N LYS A 8 42.17 -40.61 58.79
CA LYS A 8 42.79 -39.64 57.86
C LYS A 8 41.72 -38.65 57.38
N PRO A 9 42.03 -37.34 57.29
CA PRO A 9 41.09 -36.35 56.76
C PRO A 9 41.07 -36.43 55.22
N GLY A 10 39.87 -36.56 54.66
CA GLY A 10 39.63 -36.41 53.22
C GLY A 10 39.65 -34.93 52.86
N LEU A 11 40.50 -34.56 51.90
CA LEU A 11 40.56 -33.24 51.31
C LEU A 11 39.41 -33.12 50.29
N ILE A 12 38.32 -32.48 50.68
CA ILE A 12 37.19 -32.16 49.79
C ILE A 12 37.55 -30.86 49.05
N LEU A 13 37.88 -30.99 47.77
CA LEU A 13 38.12 -29.87 46.85
C LEU A 13 36.75 -29.33 46.39
N PHE A 14 36.32 -28.21 46.96
CA PHE A 14 35.12 -27.49 46.52
C PHE A 14 35.41 -26.77 45.20
N LEU A 15 34.98 -27.35 44.08
CA LEU A 15 35.01 -26.71 42.76
C LEU A 15 33.85 -25.71 42.71
N ILE A 16 34.15 -24.42 42.93
CA ILE A 16 33.18 -23.33 42.76
C ILE A 16 32.98 -23.13 41.26
N LEU A 17 31.94 -23.73 40.71
CA LEU A 17 31.45 -23.49 39.36
C LEU A 17 30.78 -22.11 39.35
N VAL A 18 31.54 -21.08 38.95
CA VAL A 18 30.98 -19.75 38.71
C VAL A 18 30.16 -19.81 37.42
N CYS A 19 28.86 -20.07 37.57
CA CYS A 19 27.89 -19.89 36.50
C CYS A 19 27.79 -18.38 36.21
N PHE A 20 28.56 -17.91 35.23
CA PHE A 20 28.26 -16.65 34.57
C PHE A 20 26.89 -16.80 33.90
N HIS A 21 25.83 -16.38 34.59
CA HIS A 21 24.55 -16.08 33.97
C HIS A 21 24.77 -14.89 33.03
N VAL A 22 25.12 -15.19 31.78
CA VAL A 22 24.87 -14.28 30.67
C VAL A 22 23.36 -14.17 30.58
N SER A 23 22.78 -13.24 31.32
CA SER A 23 21.43 -12.76 31.03
C SER A 23 21.50 -12.10 29.67
N CYS A 24 21.25 -12.87 28.61
CA CYS A 24 20.68 -12.33 27.39
C CYS A 24 19.34 -11.72 27.80
N ALA A 25 19.37 -10.45 28.19
CA ALA A 25 18.19 -9.61 28.14
C ALA A 25 17.73 -9.68 26.69
N GLY A 26 16.72 -10.52 26.43
CA GLY A 26 16.04 -10.58 25.15
C GLY A 26 15.48 -9.20 24.89
N GLN A 27 16.25 -8.40 24.17
CA GLN A 27 15.80 -7.15 23.61
C GLN A 27 14.55 -7.51 22.84
N LYS A 28 13.38 -7.01 23.30
CA LYS A 28 12.13 -7.24 22.59
C LYS A 28 12.41 -6.82 21.15
N PRO A 29 12.34 -7.74 20.17
CA PRO A 29 12.54 -7.35 18.78
C PRO A 29 11.61 -6.17 18.52
N GLY A 30 12.19 -5.08 18.05
CA GLY A 30 11.46 -3.86 17.74
C GLY A 30 10.29 -4.19 16.84
N ALA A 31 9.20 -3.45 17.00
CA ALA A 31 7.97 -3.72 16.27
C ALA A 31 8.25 -3.70 14.76
N ALA A 32 8.09 -4.85 14.09
CA ALA A 32 8.26 -4.96 12.65
C ALA A 32 7.34 -3.96 11.93
N ILE A 33 7.87 -3.28 10.91
CA ILE A 33 7.06 -2.42 10.06
C ILE A 33 6.26 -3.32 9.12
N VAL A 34 4.93 -3.31 9.24
CA VAL A 34 4.05 -4.17 8.45
C VAL A 34 3.20 -3.36 7.49
N PHE A 35 3.21 -3.77 6.23
CA PHE A 35 2.34 -3.27 5.16
C PHE A 35 1.43 -4.38 4.66
N SER A 36 0.17 -4.05 4.40
CA SER A 36 -0.82 -4.99 3.87
C SER A 36 -1.65 -4.36 2.76
N GLY A 37 -2.08 -5.14 1.79
CA GLY A 37 -2.89 -4.64 0.68
C GLY A 37 -3.33 -5.74 -0.26
N SER A 38 -4.22 -5.39 -1.20
CA SER A 38 -4.75 -6.33 -2.18
C SER A 38 -4.50 -5.83 -3.60
N THR A 39 -3.91 -6.68 -4.44
CA THR A 39 -3.54 -6.36 -5.83
C THR A 39 -4.22 -7.27 -6.84
N PRO A 40 -4.35 -6.87 -8.11
CA PRO A 40 -4.72 -7.79 -9.18
C PRO A 40 -3.72 -8.96 -9.31
N GLY A 41 -4.20 -10.10 -9.81
CA GLY A 41 -3.38 -11.28 -10.14
C GLY A 41 -2.92 -11.34 -11.60
N ASP A 42 -2.36 -10.24 -12.11
CA ASP A 42 -1.90 -10.15 -13.51
C ASP A 42 -0.71 -11.09 -13.83
N ASP A 43 -0.43 -11.27 -15.12
CA ASP A 43 0.58 -12.23 -15.58
C ASP A 43 2.00 -11.89 -15.11
N GLU A 44 2.37 -10.60 -15.10
CA GLU A 44 3.70 -10.16 -14.66
C GLU A 44 3.93 -10.53 -13.18
N VAL A 45 2.96 -10.29 -12.30
CA VAL A 45 3.11 -10.60 -10.88
C VAL A 45 3.08 -12.10 -10.64
N LYS A 46 2.23 -12.85 -11.35
CA LYS A 46 2.26 -14.33 -11.30
C LYS A 46 3.63 -14.86 -11.71
N GLU A 47 4.22 -14.34 -12.78
CA GLU A 47 5.54 -14.72 -13.27
C GLU A 47 6.64 -14.45 -12.23
N ILE A 48 6.64 -13.28 -11.61
CA ILE A 48 7.61 -12.91 -10.56
C ILE A 48 7.52 -13.88 -9.36
N LEU A 49 6.31 -14.27 -8.98
CA LEU A 49 6.02 -15.16 -7.85
C LEU A 49 6.09 -16.67 -8.19
N HIS A 50 6.48 -17.04 -9.41
CA HIS A 50 6.44 -18.42 -9.91
C HIS A 50 5.06 -19.10 -9.81
N ILE A 51 3.98 -18.32 -9.89
CA ILE A 51 2.61 -18.84 -9.97
C ILE A 51 2.34 -19.29 -11.41
N PRO A 52 1.87 -20.53 -11.66
CA PRO A 52 1.57 -20.99 -13.01
C PRO A 52 0.59 -20.06 -13.72
N ALA A 53 0.85 -19.74 -15.00
CA ALA A 53 -0.01 -18.86 -15.79
C ALA A 53 -1.46 -19.39 -15.91
N SER A 54 -1.64 -20.72 -15.82
CA SER A 54 -2.94 -21.40 -15.83
C SER A 54 -3.74 -21.25 -14.54
N THR A 55 -3.13 -20.79 -13.45
CA THR A 55 -3.83 -20.56 -12.19
C THR A 55 -4.71 -19.32 -12.32
N VAL A 56 -6.01 -19.48 -12.06
CA VAL A 56 -6.97 -18.38 -12.06
C VAL A 56 -6.80 -17.56 -10.79
N VAL A 57 -6.37 -16.31 -10.93
CA VAL A 57 -6.16 -15.39 -9.82
C VAL A 57 -6.85 -14.07 -10.13
N ASP A 58 -7.93 -13.77 -9.42
CA ASP A 58 -8.58 -12.47 -9.53
C ASP A 58 -7.78 -11.41 -8.77
N PHE A 59 -7.31 -11.77 -7.57
CA PHE A 59 -6.55 -10.89 -6.70
C PHE A 59 -5.63 -11.65 -5.76
N MET A 60 -4.71 -10.90 -5.17
CA MET A 60 -3.71 -11.35 -4.21
C MET A 60 -3.75 -10.44 -2.98
N ARG A 61 -3.79 -11.01 -1.78
CA ARG A 61 -3.57 -10.29 -0.51
C ARG A 61 -2.12 -10.42 -0.12
N TRP A 62 -1.52 -9.30 0.27
CA TRP A 62 -0.12 -9.20 0.65
C TRP A 62 -0.04 -8.77 2.10
N LYS A 63 0.90 -9.37 2.83
CA LYS A 63 1.33 -8.92 4.15
C LYS A 63 2.85 -8.94 4.21
N LEU A 64 3.46 -7.78 4.03
CA LEU A 64 4.90 -7.56 4.03
C LEU A 64 5.33 -7.04 5.40
N ALA A 65 6.24 -7.73 6.06
CA ALA A 65 6.88 -7.29 7.29
C ALA A 65 8.39 -7.10 7.05
N PHE A 66 8.89 -5.90 7.33
CA PHE A 66 10.33 -5.65 7.40
C PHE A 66 10.86 -6.02 8.79
N THR A 67 11.97 -6.75 8.83
CA THR A 67 12.64 -7.19 10.06
C THR A 67 13.84 -6.31 10.38
N GLU A 68 14.33 -6.35 11.62
CA GLU A 68 15.45 -5.52 12.09
C GLU A 68 16.78 -5.82 11.37
N ASP A 69 16.98 -7.07 10.92
CA ASP A 69 18.23 -7.53 10.30
C ASP A 69 18.26 -7.31 8.77
N ASP A 70 17.64 -6.23 8.28
CA ASP A 70 17.44 -5.93 6.84
C ASP A 70 16.74 -7.07 6.04
N GLY A 71 16.07 -7.97 6.75
CA GLY A 71 15.26 -9.03 6.20
C GLY A 71 13.81 -8.61 5.95
N PHE A 72 13.09 -9.42 5.18
CA PHE A 72 11.64 -9.30 5.05
C PHE A 72 10.96 -10.67 5.17
N LEU A 73 9.70 -10.65 5.63
CA LEU A 73 8.75 -11.75 5.53
C LEU A 73 7.55 -11.25 4.72
N LEU A 74 7.25 -11.93 3.61
CA LEU A 74 6.12 -11.61 2.76
C LEU A 74 5.17 -12.80 2.67
N ASN A 75 3.97 -12.64 3.22
CA ASN A 75 2.90 -13.62 3.08
C ASN A 75 1.91 -13.16 2.02
N ILE A 76 1.53 -14.07 1.13
CA ILE A 76 0.60 -13.83 0.04
C ILE A 76 -0.50 -14.89 0.06
N SER A 77 -1.76 -14.44 0.09
CA SER A 77 -2.92 -15.30 -0.20
C SER A 77 -3.48 -14.93 -1.57
N TYR A 78 -3.78 -15.89 -2.43
CA TYR A 78 -4.27 -15.61 -3.78
C TYR A 78 -5.26 -16.64 -4.30
N GLY A 79 -6.11 -16.23 -5.24
CA GLY A 79 -7.07 -17.12 -5.90
C GLY A 79 -8.20 -16.39 -6.62
N GLU A 80 -9.20 -17.14 -7.06
CA GLU A 80 -10.43 -16.59 -7.63
C GLU A 80 -11.30 -15.99 -6.52
N SER A 81 -11.90 -14.83 -6.79
CA SER A 81 -12.74 -14.14 -5.82
C SER A 81 -14.07 -14.85 -5.61
N LYS A 82 -14.53 -14.92 -4.35
CA LYS A 82 -15.87 -15.39 -4.02
C LYS A 82 -16.86 -14.22 -4.15
N PRO A 83 -17.87 -14.32 -5.04
CA PRO A 83 -18.80 -13.23 -5.30
C PRO A 83 -19.42 -12.64 -4.04
N ASN A 84 -19.48 -11.31 -3.98
CA ASN A 84 -20.05 -10.53 -2.87
C ASN A 84 -19.40 -10.77 -1.50
N THR A 85 -18.19 -11.31 -1.45
CA THR A 85 -17.40 -11.43 -0.22
C THR A 85 -16.01 -10.83 -0.40
N LEU A 86 -15.22 -10.85 0.66
CA LEU A 86 -13.78 -10.60 0.62
C LEU A 86 -13.01 -11.92 0.42
N GLY A 87 -13.65 -13.08 0.49
CA GLY A 87 -12.96 -14.37 0.46
C GLY A 87 -12.55 -14.84 -0.94
N PHE A 88 -11.74 -15.89 -0.95
CA PHE A 88 -11.43 -16.67 -2.15
C PHE A 88 -12.42 -17.84 -2.29
N LYS A 89 -12.62 -18.33 -3.52
CA LYS A 89 -13.29 -19.64 -3.73
C LYS A 89 -12.37 -20.78 -3.32
N GLU A 90 -11.12 -20.69 -3.74
CA GLU A 90 -10.01 -21.55 -3.36
C GLU A 90 -8.83 -20.62 -3.05
N GLU A 91 -8.28 -20.74 -1.84
CA GLU A 91 -7.16 -19.92 -1.38
C GLU A 91 -5.86 -20.70 -1.49
N HIS A 92 -4.88 -20.10 -2.16
CA HIS A 92 -3.50 -20.56 -2.16
C HIS A 92 -2.66 -19.63 -1.31
N LEU A 93 -1.67 -20.20 -0.60
CA LEU A 93 -0.77 -19.47 0.28
C LEU A 93 0.66 -19.56 -0.23
N LEU A 94 1.37 -18.43 -0.18
CA LEU A 94 2.79 -18.32 -0.46
C LEU A 94 3.46 -17.51 0.64
N SER A 95 4.60 -17.98 1.14
CA SER A 95 5.39 -17.26 2.14
C SER A 95 6.82 -17.16 1.66
N LEU A 96 7.33 -15.93 1.60
CA LEU A 96 8.65 -15.60 1.08
C LEU A 96 9.47 -14.92 2.16
N MET A 97 10.75 -15.29 2.24
CA MET A 97 11.72 -14.64 3.10
C MET A 97 12.97 -14.28 2.31
N GLY A 98 13.58 -13.16 2.65
CA GLY A 98 14.79 -12.70 2.00
C GLY A 98 15.31 -11.40 2.60
N ASN A 99 16.12 -10.69 1.84
CA ASN A 99 16.69 -9.41 2.24
C ASN A 99 16.05 -8.29 1.44
N TYR A 100 15.95 -7.11 2.03
CA TYR A 100 15.55 -5.91 1.32
C TYR A 100 16.69 -4.89 1.30
N GLN A 101 16.63 -3.97 0.35
CA GLN A 101 17.46 -2.78 0.29
C GLN A 101 16.58 -1.56 0.14
N MET A 102 16.83 -0.54 0.95
CA MET A 102 16.18 0.77 0.82
C MET A 102 17.12 1.71 0.06
N THR A 103 16.62 2.31 -1.01
CA THR A 103 17.34 3.36 -1.74
C THR A 103 16.62 4.69 -1.57
N GLU A 104 17.40 5.74 -1.32
CA GLU A 104 16.91 7.12 -1.25
C GLU A 104 17.68 7.94 -2.29
N LYS A 105 16.95 8.69 -3.11
CA LYS A 105 17.49 9.56 -4.16
C LYS A 105 16.82 10.92 -4.08
N VAL A 106 17.52 11.98 -4.45
CA VAL A 106 16.92 13.30 -4.63
C VAL A 106 16.65 13.52 -6.12
N ILE A 107 15.38 13.72 -6.47
CA ILE A 107 14.92 13.96 -7.85
C ILE A 107 14.23 15.32 -7.86
N ASN A 108 14.70 16.26 -8.70
CA ASN A 108 14.15 17.62 -8.78
C ASN A 108 14.05 18.32 -7.40
N GLY A 109 15.02 18.08 -6.52
CA GLY A 109 15.05 18.64 -5.16
C GLY A 109 14.15 17.95 -4.14
N GLN A 110 13.47 16.87 -4.52
CA GLN A 110 12.58 16.09 -3.65
C GLN A 110 13.20 14.73 -3.30
N SER A 111 13.16 14.36 -2.01
CA SER A 111 13.57 13.00 -1.60
C SER A 111 12.61 11.97 -2.18
N SER A 112 13.16 10.84 -2.61
CA SER A 112 12.44 9.74 -3.21
C SER A 112 12.99 8.41 -2.73
N LYS A 113 12.13 7.61 -2.10
CA LYS A 113 12.51 6.33 -1.49
C LYS A 113 11.91 5.14 -2.23
N ALA A 114 12.64 4.03 -2.29
CA ALA A 114 12.18 2.77 -2.82
C ALA A 114 12.79 1.58 -2.07
N TYR A 115 12.00 0.52 -1.90
CA TYR A 115 12.43 -0.76 -1.35
C TYR A 115 12.61 -1.78 -2.48
N THR A 116 13.70 -2.53 -2.47
CA THR A 116 13.96 -3.67 -3.37
C THR A 116 14.07 -4.93 -2.53
N LEU A 117 13.19 -5.90 -2.77
CA LEU A 117 13.12 -7.18 -2.05
C LEU A 117 13.77 -8.26 -2.92
N THR A 118 14.68 -9.02 -2.33
CA THR A 118 15.47 -10.05 -3.02
C THR A 118 15.40 -11.38 -2.27
N THR A 119 15.12 -12.45 -3.00
CA THR A 119 15.17 -13.83 -2.52
C THR A 119 15.31 -14.78 -3.70
N SER A 120 15.88 -15.96 -3.48
CA SER A 120 16.00 -17.00 -4.50
C SER A 120 14.66 -17.61 -4.92
N GLN A 121 13.60 -17.33 -4.14
CA GLN A 121 12.25 -17.83 -4.41
C GLN A 121 11.49 -16.99 -5.44
N LEU A 122 11.95 -15.77 -5.74
CA LEU A 122 11.40 -14.90 -6.76
C LEU A 122 12.17 -15.07 -8.07
N LYS A 123 11.48 -14.90 -9.20
CA LYS A 123 12.14 -14.87 -10.51
C LYS A 123 13.07 -13.65 -10.63
N ASN A 124 12.61 -12.50 -10.14
CA ASN A 124 13.29 -11.21 -10.12
C ASN A 124 13.00 -10.50 -8.79
N SER A 125 13.71 -9.41 -8.49
CA SER A 125 13.40 -8.59 -7.30
C SER A 125 12.02 -7.95 -7.39
N LEU A 126 11.29 -7.87 -6.27
CA LEU A 126 10.12 -6.99 -6.15
C LEU A 126 10.58 -5.59 -5.76
N GLN A 127 10.05 -4.56 -6.40
CA GLN A 127 10.39 -3.16 -6.09
C GLN A 127 9.14 -2.39 -5.67
N PHE A 128 9.25 -1.61 -4.60
CA PHE A 128 8.18 -0.77 -4.12
C PHE A 128 8.64 0.67 -4.01
N LYS A 129 7.86 1.59 -4.57
CA LYS A 129 8.01 3.02 -4.35
C LYS A 129 7.36 3.41 -3.03
N VAL A 130 8.03 4.25 -2.24
CA VAL A 130 7.40 4.90 -1.10
C VAL A 130 6.70 6.15 -1.59
N ILE A 131 5.37 6.14 -1.60
CA ILE A 131 4.57 7.30 -2.01
C ILE A 131 4.44 8.25 -0.82
N HIS A 132 4.04 7.71 0.31
CA HIS A 132 3.97 8.34 1.62
C HIS A 132 4.45 7.27 2.61
N GLY A 133 4.96 7.59 3.80
CA GLY A 133 5.55 6.53 4.62
C GLY A 133 4.53 5.50 5.17
N GLY A 134 3.22 5.75 4.99
CA GLY A 134 2.13 4.79 5.16
C GLY A 134 1.72 4.00 3.91
N LEU A 135 2.31 4.30 2.75
CA LEU A 135 1.84 3.84 1.45
C LEU A 135 3.01 3.43 0.54
N LEU A 136 3.09 2.14 0.26
CA LEU A 136 3.98 1.58 -0.76
C LEU A 136 3.20 1.31 -2.04
N HIS A 137 3.85 1.48 -3.19
CA HIS A 137 3.29 1.13 -4.50
C HIS A 137 4.24 0.19 -5.24
N LEU A 138 3.75 -0.97 -5.70
CA LEU A 138 4.56 -1.95 -6.44
C LEU A 138 4.94 -1.41 -7.83
N LEU A 139 6.21 -1.54 -8.18
CA LEU A 139 6.75 -1.13 -9.47
C LEU A 139 6.75 -2.30 -10.46
N ASP A 140 6.66 -1.98 -11.75
CA ASP A 140 6.85 -2.94 -12.83
C ASP A 140 8.35 -3.22 -13.06
N SER A 141 8.64 -4.14 -13.97
CA SER A 141 10.01 -4.46 -14.38
C SER A 141 10.80 -3.28 -14.99
N GLN A 142 10.14 -2.20 -15.37
CA GLN A 142 10.74 -0.96 -15.90
C GLN A 142 10.90 0.12 -14.83
N GLY A 143 10.39 -0.10 -13.61
CA GLY A 143 10.42 0.86 -12.51
C GLY A 143 9.29 1.89 -12.54
N HIS A 144 8.26 1.69 -13.37
CA HIS A 144 7.05 2.51 -13.36
C HIS A 144 6.05 1.99 -12.32
N LEU A 145 5.13 2.84 -11.87
CA LEU A 145 4.06 2.44 -10.99
C LEU A 145 3.14 1.42 -11.69
N LYS A 146 2.86 0.27 -11.07
CA LYS A 146 1.93 -0.71 -11.66
C LYS A 146 0.49 -0.21 -11.59
N VAL A 147 -0.16 -0.17 -12.75
CA VAL A 147 -1.55 0.21 -12.85
C VAL A 147 -2.44 -0.96 -12.46
N GLY A 148 -3.34 -0.73 -11.49
CA GLY A 148 -4.32 -1.72 -11.07
C GLY A 148 -5.51 -1.83 -12.03
N ASN A 149 -6.63 -2.30 -11.51
CA ASN A 149 -7.91 -2.32 -12.22
C ASN A 149 -9.02 -1.68 -11.37
N GLY A 150 -10.27 -1.74 -11.83
CA GLY A 150 -11.41 -1.18 -11.09
C GLY A 150 -11.79 -1.95 -9.81
N GLY A 151 -11.09 -3.05 -9.51
CA GLY A 151 -11.24 -3.85 -8.29
C GLY A 151 -10.14 -3.62 -7.27
N TRP A 152 -8.89 -3.57 -7.72
CA TRP A 152 -7.68 -3.59 -6.88
C TRP A 152 -6.58 -2.70 -7.45
N SER A 153 -5.71 -2.18 -6.59
CA SER A 153 -4.53 -1.38 -6.95
C SER A 153 -3.24 -2.11 -6.57
N TYR A 154 -2.08 -1.55 -6.88
CA TYR A 154 -0.78 -2.12 -6.51
C TYR A 154 -0.19 -1.52 -5.23
N ASN A 155 -1.05 -1.09 -4.30
CA ASN A 155 -0.63 -0.46 -3.06
C ASN A 155 -0.58 -1.41 -1.87
N LEU A 156 0.40 -1.20 -0.98
CA LEU A 156 0.41 -1.75 0.37
C LEU A 156 0.33 -0.61 1.40
N ASN A 157 -0.56 -0.78 2.38
CA ASN A 157 -0.88 0.18 3.41
C ASN A 157 -0.24 -0.24 4.74
N LYS A 158 0.42 0.69 5.43
CA LYS A 158 1.03 0.43 6.74
C LYS A 158 -0.06 0.07 7.75
N SER A 159 0.15 -0.99 8.52
CA SER A 159 -0.86 -1.54 9.45
C SER A 159 -0.99 -0.75 10.76
N THR A 160 -0.10 0.21 11.00
CA THR A 160 -0.13 1.09 12.16
C THR A 160 -0.45 2.51 11.73
N ASP A 161 -1.09 3.28 12.61
CA ASP A 161 -1.34 4.70 12.38
C ASP A 161 -0.06 5.43 11.96
N VAL A 162 -0.18 6.15 10.85
CA VAL A 162 0.86 7.03 10.33
C VAL A 162 0.43 8.45 10.61
N LYS A 163 1.16 9.13 11.48
CA LYS A 163 0.95 10.56 11.74
C LYS A 163 2.16 11.33 11.24
N ASN A 164 1.89 12.38 10.46
CA ASN A 164 2.87 13.39 10.07
C ASN A 164 4.05 12.86 9.24
N GLU A 165 3.81 11.92 8.33
CA GLU A 165 4.83 11.53 7.35
C GLU A 165 4.63 12.36 6.07
N GLU A 166 5.73 12.70 5.40
CA GLU A 166 5.69 13.45 4.16
C GLU A 166 5.36 12.49 2.99
N ILE A 167 4.55 12.96 2.04
CA ILE A 167 4.81 12.83 0.60
C ILE A 167 6.25 12.60 0.11
N LEU A 168 6.64 11.40 -0.27
CA LEU A 168 8.01 11.09 -0.69
C LEU A 168 8.17 10.94 -2.22
N TRP A 169 7.12 11.22 -2.99
CA TRP A 169 7.23 11.18 -4.43
C TRP A 169 6.12 11.97 -5.13
N VAL A 170 6.48 12.54 -6.28
CA VAL A 170 5.62 13.15 -7.29
C VAL A 170 6.20 12.75 -8.64
N SER A 171 5.39 12.23 -9.57
CA SER A 171 5.86 12.07 -10.96
C SER A 171 5.68 13.35 -11.76
N ASP A 172 6.46 13.43 -12.82
CA ASP A 172 6.13 14.22 -13.99
C ASP A 172 4.94 13.54 -14.69
N VAL A 173 3.72 13.97 -14.36
CA VAL A 173 2.54 13.68 -15.16
C VAL A 173 2.78 14.34 -16.52
N SER A 174 2.71 13.56 -17.61
CA SER A 174 2.99 14.10 -18.94
C SER A 174 1.88 15.06 -19.39
N ASP A 175 2.17 15.91 -20.37
CA ASP A 175 1.18 16.71 -21.11
C ASP A 175 0.24 15.81 -21.92
N GLU A 176 -0.67 15.15 -21.21
CA GLU A 176 -1.59 14.20 -21.77
C GLU A 176 -2.66 14.90 -22.62
N LYS A 177 -2.90 14.38 -23.83
CA LYS A 177 -3.77 15.02 -24.84
C LYS A 177 -5.11 14.32 -25.04
N HIS A 178 -5.54 13.51 -24.08
CA HIS A 178 -6.85 12.86 -24.16
C HIS A 178 -7.95 13.82 -23.71
N ASN A 179 -9.00 13.93 -24.54
CA ASN A 179 -10.19 14.73 -24.21
C ASN A 179 -11.01 14.11 -23.08
N GLU A 180 -10.84 12.81 -22.83
CA GLU A 180 -11.51 12.07 -21.78
C GLU A 180 -10.52 11.11 -21.12
N MET A 181 -10.51 11.09 -19.78
CA MET A 181 -9.75 10.15 -18.97
C MET A 181 -10.71 9.41 -18.04
N VAL A 182 -10.64 8.08 -18.01
CA VAL A 182 -11.52 7.24 -17.19
C VAL A 182 -10.68 6.51 -16.15
N PHE A 183 -11.05 6.64 -14.88
CA PHE A 183 -10.40 5.98 -13.77
C PHE A 183 -11.41 5.18 -12.95
N ASP A 184 -11.05 3.98 -12.55
CA ASP A 184 -11.88 3.13 -11.69
C ASP A 184 -11.11 2.76 -10.42
N GLY A 185 -11.83 2.50 -9.32
CA GLY A 185 -11.21 2.01 -8.10
C GLY A 185 -12.21 1.60 -7.04
N ARG A 186 -11.69 1.08 -5.93
CA ARG A 186 -12.48 0.75 -4.74
C ARG A 186 -11.75 1.23 -3.50
N THR A 187 -12.48 1.89 -2.61
CA THR A 187 -11.92 2.44 -1.38
C THR A 187 -12.62 1.88 -0.14
N PRO A 188 -11.95 1.87 1.02
CA PRO A 188 -12.61 1.63 2.30
C PRO A 188 -13.75 2.64 2.51
N CYS A 189 -14.95 2.17 2.85
CA CYS A 189 -16.11 3.06 2.93
C CYS A 189 -16.11 3.93 4.19
N GLN A 190 -16.02 3.32 5.38
CA GLN A 190 -16.05 4.07 6.66
C GLN A 190 -14.96 5.13 6.77
N PRO A 191 -13.68 4.83 6.46
CA PRO A 191 -12.64 5.86 6.55
C PRO A 191 -12.87 7.02 5.57
N PHE A 192 -13.44 6.75 4.38
CA PHE A 192 -13.78 7.82 3.45
C PHE A 192 -14.94 8.68 3.95
N ALA A 193 -16.01 8.05 4.45
CA ALA A 193 -17.16 8.76 4.99
C ALA A 193 -16.82 9.60 6.23
N LYS A 194 -15.77 9.25 6.97
CA LYS A 194 -15.25 10.09 8.05
C LYS A 194 -14.69 11.42 7.54
N GLU A 195 -14.02 11.41 6.39
CA GLU A 195 -13.56 12.63 5.72
C GLU A 195 -14.72 13.38 5.06
N HIS A 196 -15.72 12.62 4.57
CA HIS A 196 -16.87 13.05 3.79
C HIS A 196 -18.21 12.66 4.44
N PRO A 197 -18.57 13.25 5.60
CA PRO A 197 -19.75 12.87 6.39
C PRO A 197 -21.07 13.09 5.64
N GLU A 198 -21.08 13.97 4.64
CA GLU A 198 -22.21 14.23 3.75
C GLU A 198 -22.63 13.02 2.90
N MET A 199 -21.79 11.99 2.81
CA MET A 199 -22.14 10.74 2.11
C MET A 199 -23.17 9.88 2.83
N ASP A 200 -23.34 10.05 4.15
CA ASP A 200 -24.33 9.34 4.98
C ASP A 200 -24.38 7.82 4.71
N VAL A 201 -23.25 7.14 4.93
CA VAL A 201 -23.12 5.70 4.66
C VAL A 201 -23.60 4.86 5.84
N SER A 202 -24.18 3.70 5.56
CA SER A 202 -24.54 2.74 6.62
C SER A 202 -23.30 2.16 7.30
N GLU A 203 -23.42 1.75 8.57
CA GLU A 203 -22.35 1.04 9.32
C GLU A 203 -21.89 -0.25 8.62
N ALA A 204 -22.77 -0.88 7.83
CA ALA A 204 -22.45 -2.08 7.06
C ALA A 204 -21.65 -1.78 5.77
N CYS A 205 -21.48 -0.51 5.41
CA CYS A 205 -20.70 -0.12 4.25
C CYS A 205 -19.22 -0.42 4.49
N PHE A 206 -18.70 -1.42 3.78
CA PHE A 206 -17.28 -1.79 3.88
C PHE A 206 -16.46 -1.36 2.66
N LYS A 207 -17.11 -1.05 1.52
CA LYS A 207 -16.44 -0.60 0.30
C LYS A 207 -17.27 0.39 -0.51
N LEU A 208 -16.57 1.31 -1.17
CA LEU A 208 -17.10 2.16 -2.23
C LEU A 208 -16.56 1.70 -3.57
N LYS A 209 -17.37 1.80 -4.62
CA LYS A 209 -16.92 1.58 -6.01
C LYS A 209 -16.95 2.91 -6.74
N TRP A 210 -15.87 3.20 -7.46
CA TRP A 210 -15.69 4.47 -8.15
C TRP A 210 -15.49 4.22 -9.64
N LYS A 211 -16.12 5.07 -10.44
CA LYS A 211 -15.74 5.35 -11.82
C LYS A 211 -15.76 6.86 -12.00
N LEU A 212 -14.60 7.45 -12.23
CA LEU A 212 -14.39 8.87 -12.47
C LEU A 212 -14.08 9.06 -13.95
N ILE A 213 -14.82 9.94 -14.61
CA ILE A 213 -14.61 10.35 -15.99
C ILE A 213 -14.28 11.83 -15.95
N LEU A 214 -13.07 12.20 -16.35
CA LEU A 214 -12.59 13.56 -16.44
C LEU A 214 -12.62 14.00 -17.89
N LYS A 215 -13.38 15.04 -18.21
CA LYS A 215 -13.48 15.61 -19.55
C LYS A 215 -12.68 16.90 -19.64
N ARG A 216 -12.00 17.07 -20.77
CA ARG A 216 -11.24 18.27 -21.10
C ARG A 216 -11.83 18.91 -22.35
N ASN A 217 -11.66 20.22 -22.44
CA ASN A 217 -11.99 20.94 -23.66
C ASN A 217 -11.14 20.39 -24.83
N PRO A 218 -11.74 19.99 -25.96
CA PRO A 218 -11.02 19.32 -27.03
C PRO A 218 -10.05 20.23 -27.81
N GLN A 219 -10.16 21.55 -27.64
CA GLN A 219 -9.25 22.53 -28.26
C GLN A 219 -8.15 22.98 -27.31
N SER A 220 -8.50 23.38 -26.07
CA SER A 220 -7.53 23.91 -25.10
C SER A 220 -6.89 22.83 -24.22
N LEU A 221 -7.48 21.62 -24.15
CA LEU A 221 -7.14 20.55 -23.20
C LEU A 221 -7.27 20.96 -21.72
N GLU A 222 -7.93 22.09 -21.44
CA GLU A 222 -8.22 22.52 -20.08
C GLU A 222 -9.30 21.63 -19.46
N ALA A 223 -9.26 21.50 -18.13
CA ALA A 223 -10.27 20.79 -17.37
C ALA A 223 -11.66 21.43 -17.58
N GLU A 224 -12.67 20.60 -17.81
CA GLU A 224 -14.04 21.06 -18.08
C GLU A 224 -15.03 20.38 -17.12
N ASP A 225 -15.59 19.25 -17.52
CA ASP A 225 -16.62 18.54 -16.76
C ASP A 225 -16.06 17.24 -16.19
N TYR A 226 -16.67 16.76 -15.11
CA TYR A 226 -16.49 15.38 -14.68
C TYR A 226 -17.81 14.66 -14.54
N ILE A 227 -17.74 13.33 -14.59
CA ILE A 227 -18.80 12.42 -14.18
C ILE A 227 -18.21 11.46 -13.17
N ILE A 228 -18.79 11.38 -11.99
CA ILE A 228 -18.45 10.35 -11.01
C ILE A 228 -19.63 9.43 -10.79
N ARG A 229 -19.38 8.13 -10.98
CA ARG A 229 -20.30 7.08 -10.60
C ARG A 229 -19.77 6.43 -9.34
N LYS A 230 -20.52 6.55 -8.26
CA LYS A 230 -20.24 5.91 -6.97
C LYS A 230 -21.32 4.89 -6.64
N VAL A 231 -20.94 3.77 -6.04
CA VAL A 231 -21.91 2.83 -5.45
C VAL A 231 -21.76 2.88 -3.94
N VAL A 232 -22.78 3.43 -3.28
CA VAL A 232 -22.85 3.60 -1.81
C VAL A 232 -23.98 2.72 -1.30
N ASP A 233 -23.69 1.81 -0.36
CA ASP A 233 -24.69 0.85 0.15
C ASP A 233 -25.45 0.08 -0.95
N GLY A 234 -24.72 -0.29 -2.01
CA GLY A 234 -25.30 -1.00 -3.16
C GLY A 234 -26.16 -0.14 -4.08
N ARG A 235 -26.31 1.16 -3.80
CA ARG A 235 -27.08 2.11 -4.62
C ARG A 235 -26.15 2.88 -5.55
N PRO A 236 -26.32 2.79 -6.88
CA PRO A 236 -25.57 3.61 -7.81
C PRO A 236 -26.01 5.06 -7.71
N GLN A 237 -25.04 5.96 -7.70
CA GLN A 237 -25.21 7.40 -7.75
C GLN A 237 -24.31 7.94 -8.85
N GLU A 238 -24.83 8.88 -9.64
CA GLU A 238 -24.06 9.63 -10.62
C GLU A 238 -24.08 11.10 -10.21
N VAL A 239 -22.91 11.71 -10.12
CA VAL A 239 -22.73 13.13 -9.84
C VAL A 239 -21.91 13.73 -10.95
N THR A 240 -22.28 14.93 -11.37
CA THR A 240 -21.57 15.72 -12.38
C THR A 240 -21.16 17.04 -11.78
N GLY A 241 -20.17 17.69 -12.36
CA GLY A 241 -19.72 19.01 -11.94
C GLY A 241 -18.49 19.44 -12.71
N LYS A 242 -17.78 20.41 -12.14
CA LYS A 242 -16.51 20.92 -12.67
C LYS A 242 -15.34 20.29 -11.93
N TRP A 243 -14.22 20.19 -12.62
CA TRP A 243 -12.96 19.80 -12.01
C TRP A 243 -11.87 20.72 -12.50
N GLU A 244 -10.79 20.79 -11.74
CA GLU A 244 -9.64 21.61 -12.09
C GLU A 244 -8.33 20.91 -11.77
N ILE A 245 -7.28 21.41 -12.40
CA ILE A 245 -5.90 20.97 -12.18
C ILE A 245 -5.21 22.06 -11.37
N ARG A 246 -4.81 21.74 -10.14
CA ARG A 246 -3.96 22.59 -9.31
C ARG A 246 -2.52 22.10 -9.37
N HIS A 247 -1.60 23.06 -9.44
CA HIS A 247 -0.16 22.79 -9.44
C HIS A 247 0.43 23.18 -8.10
N GLY A 248 1.25 22.29 -7.56
CA GLY A 248 2.00 22.46 -6.34
C GLY A 248 1.25 22.11 -5.06
N LEU A 249 2.01 21.61 -4.11
CA LEU A 249 1.74 21.63 -2.68
C LEU A 249 2.85 22.46 -2.01
N PRO A 250 2.65 22.98 -0.77
CA PRO A 250 3.65 23.79 -0.08
C PRO A 250 5.08 23.20 -0.11
N ASP A 251 5.20 21.89 0.11
CA ASP A 251 6.50 21.20 0.11
C ASP A 251 6.83 20.52 -1.23
N ARG A 252 5.92 20.60 -2.22
CA ARG A 252 6.04 19.91 -3.51
C ARG A 252 5.50 20.77 -4.64
N PRO A 253 6.27 21.76 -5.12
CA PRO A 253 5.79 22.71 -6.12
C PRO A 253 5.40 22.07 -7.47
N ASN A 254 5.89 20.87 -7.76
CA ASN A 254 5.60 20.15 -9.01
C ASN A 254 4.42 19.17 -8.89
N ALA A 255 3.78 19.04 -7.72
CA ALA A 255 2.64 18.14 -7.55
C ALA A 255 1.48 18.55 -8.46
N ILE A 256 0.84 17.58 -9.11
CA ILE A 256 -0.40 17.82 -9.85
C ILE A 256 -1.56 17.25 -9.05
N ILE A 257 -2.52 18.13 -8.73
CA ILE A 257 -3.70 17.78 -7.97
C ILE A 257 -4.93 17.96 -8.86
N TYR A 258 -5.75 16.92 -8.96
CA TYR A 258 -7.09 17.04 -9.55
C TYR A 258 -8.08 17.32 -8.44
N VAL A 259 -8.77 18.46 -8.53
CA VAL A 259 -9.80 18.84 -7.57
C VAL A 259 -11.16 18.60 -8.21
N ILE A 260 -11.97 17.78 -7.57
CA ILE A 260 -13.31 17.44 -8.02
C ILE A 260 -14.29 18.32 -7.24
N GLU A 261 -14.97 19.22 -7.94
CA GLU A 261 -15.89 20.19 -7.35
C GLU A 261 -17.33 19.91 -7.81
N PRO A 262 -18.09 19.11 -7.03
CA PRO A 262 -19.52 18.99 -7.26
C PRO A 262 -20.22 20.32 -7.03
N ASP A 263 -21.41 20.48 -7.62
CA ASP A 263 -22.30 21.63 -7.41
C ASP A 263 -22.60 21.90 -5.91
N LYS A 264 -22.38 20.90 -5.05
CA LYS A 264 -22.42 21.00 -3.59
C LYS A 264 -20.99 20.99 -3.04
N PRO A 265 -20.43 22.12 -2.59
CA PRO A 265 -19.04 22.22 -2.14
C PRO A 265 -18.63 21.25 -1.03
N ALA A 266 -19.60 20.84 -0.18
CA ALA A 266 -19.37 19.87 0.89
C ALA A 266 -18.88 18.51 0.39
N GLU A 267 -19.16 18.14 -0.87
CA GLU A 267 -18.78 16.86 -1.48
C GLU A 267 -17.45 16.92 -2.27
N SER A 268 -16.72 18.05 -2.20
CA SER A 268 -15.46 18.22 -2.93
C SER A 268 -14.34 17.36 -2.34
N PHE A 269 -13.50 16.78 -3.21
CA PHE A 269 -12.32 16.04 -2.79
C PHE A 269 -11.17 16.23 -3.77
N ALA A 270 -9.96 16.01 -3.29
CA ALA A 270 -8.73 16.18 -4.06
C ALA A 270 -8.07 14.82 -4.34
N LEU A 271 -7.43 14.73 -5.50
CA LEU A 271 -6.67 13.57 -5.94
C LEU A 271 -5.25 14.00 -6.32
N LEU A 272 -4.24 13.35 -5.77
CA LEU A 272 -2.86 13.48 -6.26
C LEU A 272 -2.71 12.64 -7.53
N ALA A 273 -2.38 13.28 -8.64
CA ALA A 273 -1.97 12.59 -9.85
C ALA A 273 -0.55 12.07 -9.65
N ALA A 274 -0.46 10.77 -9.40
CA ALA A 274 0.78 10.05 -9.19
C ALA A 274 1.57 10.00 -10.50
N ASP A 275 0.90 9.58 -11.56
CA ASP A 275 1.33 9.63 -12.96
C ASP A 275 0.08 9.78 -13.84
N ASN A 276 0.18 9.52 -15.14
CA ASN A 276 -0.95 9.58 -16.08
C ASN A 276 -2.03 8.51 -15.84
N ASN A 277 -1.75 7.51 -15.01
CA ASN A 277 -2.56 6.31 -14.86
C ASN A 277 -3.08 6.09 -13.43
N ILE A 278 -2.53 6.78 -12.44
CA ILE A 278 -2.80 6.52 -11.03
C ILE A 278 -3.13 7.83 -10.31
N LEU A 279 -4.27 7.83 -9.62
CA LEU A 279 -4.72 8.93 -8.76
C LEU A 279 -4.84 8.44 -7.32
N TYR A 280 -4.30 9.17 -6.35
CA TYR A 280 -4.49 8.91 -4.92
C TYR A 280 -5.48 9.89 -4.31
N PHE A 281 -6.47 9.42 -3.54
CA PHE A 281 -7.30 10.35 -2.78
C PHE A 281 -6.49 11.04 -1.69
N LEU A 282 -6.74 12.33 -1.51
CA LEU A 282 -6.14 13.14 -0.47
C LEU A 282 -7.16 13.45 0.63
N ASN A 283 -6.66 13.56 1.85
CA ASN A 283 -7.43 14.10 2.98
C ASN A 283 -7.46 15.64 2.94
N LYS A 284 -8.09 16.25 3.95
CA LYS A 284 -8.21 17.71 4.08
C LYS A 284 -6.86 18.41 4.27
N GLU A 285 -5.85 17.69 4.76
CA GLU A 285 -4.47 18.14 4.90
C GLU A 285 -3.62 17.93 3.63
N MET A 286 -4.23 17.50 2.52
CA MET A 286 -3.56 17.23 1.23
C MET A 286 -2.54 16.09 1.29
N LEU A 287 -2.74 15.13 2.19
CA LEU A 287 -1.95 13.90 2.32
C LEU A 287 -2.72 12.70 1.76
N PRO A 288 -2.04 11.69 1.17
CA PRO A 288 -2.71 10.50 0.66
C PRO A 288 -3.43 9.75 1.78
N LEU A 289 -4.71 9.45 1.55
CA LEU A 289 -5.47 8.59 2.44
C LEU A 289 -4.87 7.17 2.42
N ILE A 290 -4.80 6.56 3.60
CA ILE A 290 -4.24 5.22 3.78
C ILE A 290 -5.37 4.20 3.81
N GLY A 291 -5.25 3.17 2.97
CA GLY A 291 -6.23 2.11 2.87
C GLY A 291 -6.13 1.08 4.00
N ASN A 292 -6.69 -0.09 3.76
CA ASN A 292 -6.57 -1.26 4.62
C ASN A 292 -6.05 -2.46 3.82
N GLU A 293 -6.17 -3.67 4.36
CA GLU A 293 -5.70 -4.89 3.70
C GLU A 293 -6.47 -5.23 2.41
N ASP A 294 -7.73 -4.78 2.29
CA ASP A 294 -8.62 -5.16 1.20
C ASP A 294 -8.76 -4.08 0.12
N PHE A 295 -8.68 -2.81 0.51
CA PHE A 295 -8.94 -1.66 -0.36
C PHE A 295 -7.93 -0.54 -0.12
N SER A 296 -7.58 0.15 -1.20
CA SER A 296 -6.72 1.33 -1.16
C SER A 296 -7.50 2.60 -1.50
N PHE A 297 -6.90 3.76 -1.27
CA PHE A 297 -7.43 5.05 -1.74
C PHE A 297 -6.85 5.45 -3.10
N THR A 298 -7.07 4.61 -4.11
CA THR A 298 -6.48 4.78 -5.45
C THR A 298 -7.50 4.53 -6.54
N LEU A 299 -7.43 5.37 -7.58
CA LEU A 299 -8.11 5.15 -8.85
C LEU A 299 -7.07 4.83 -9.92
N ASN A 300 -7.33 3.77 -10.68
CA ASN A 300 -6.48 3.29 -11.76
C ASN A 300 -7.15 3.64 -13.09
N ARG A 301 -6.37 4.15 -14.03
CA ARG A 301 -6.86 4.48 -15.35
C ARG A 301 -7.29 3.23 -16.09
N ARG A 302 -8.44 3.32 -16.74
CA ARG A 302 -8.84 2.38 -17.78
C ARG A 302 -8.13 2.78 -19.06
N ILE A 303 -7.15 1.96 -19.45
CA ILE A 303 -6.60 1.99 -20.79
C ILE A 303 -7.64 1.31 -21.70
N PRO A 304 -8.17 2.00 -22.72
CA PRO A 304 -9.14 1.43 -23.67
C PRO A 304 -8.61 0.22 -24.43
#